data_AF-A0A1G3KE71-F1
#
_entry.id   AF-A0A1G3KE71-F1
#
_cell.length_a   1.000
_cell.length_b   1.000
_cell.length_c   1.000
_cell.angle_alpha   90.00
_cell.angle_beta   90.00
_cell.angle_gamma   90.00
#
_symmetry.space_group_name_H-M   'P 1'
#
loop_
_entity.id
_entity.type
_entity.pdbx_description
1 polymer ?
#
loop_
_entity_poly.entity_id
_entity_poly.type
_entity_poly.pdbx_seq_one_letter_code
_entity_poly.pdbx_strand_id
1 'polypeptide(L)'
;MSQDNARSVDSFADLKTLYAAITASPDFQRAFGDPIPLSIIEPGESPSEHDMPEPLAAQAECGAVIATIFDLFSGTRLEPLAAEIAWGFVNSFHFVASRLERREDALVDELRDMLRRPDLSEVFNSELEERQLLCQSTTEQREAIECMRDYAAHVYSAQSGWPWSPSRGTRASPASSATQIAVQDFMRARDLAARERYLPKGPIVVASGHADWHDWQPIWDRLDLVRKRVPHMTLVTTAQRKGFDAIVAAWAGDRGVPLVAYTLAGSGRKAPFLRNRKMVELKPVEAVLGEGSGIQANLYQVLRKAGIPIHAFRKADQAPLEAVGRPGARRRRNAAA
;
A
#
# COMPACT_ATOMS: atom_id res chain seq x y z
N MET A 1 -6.24 44.08 -5.55
CA MET A 1 -7.14 43.96 -6.71
C MET A 1 -7.23 42.49 -7.05
N SER A 2 -8.39 41.90 -6.75
CA SER A 2 -8.72 40.50 -6.96
C SER A 2 -8.53 40.12 -8.43
N GLN A 3 -7.75 39.08 -8.67
CA GLN A 3 -7.98 38.22 -9.83
C GLN A 3 -8.45 36.87 -9.30
N ASP A 4 -9.73 36.83 -8.95
CA ASP A 4 -10.51 35.60 -9.07
C ASP A 4 -10.52 35.25 -10.56
N ASN A 5 -9.51 34.52 -10.99
CA ASN A 5 -9.50 33.94 -12.32
C ASN A 5 -10.48 32.77 -12.27
N ALA A 6 -11.77 33.08 -12.44
CA ALA A 6 -12.80 32.10 -12.67
C ALA A 6 -12.33 31.20 -13.83
N ARG A 7 -11.94 29.96 -13.51
CA ARG A 7 -11.47 28.97 -14.50
C ARG A 7 -12.59 28.80 -15.53
N SER A 8 -12.43 29.40 -16.72
CA SER A 8 -13.43 29.27 -17.78
C SER A 8 -13.43 27.83 -18.30
N VAL A 9 -14.63 27.33 -18.60
CA VAL A 9 -14.81 25.99 -19.17
C VAL A 9 -14.91 26.18 -20.69
N ASP A 10 -13.81 25.94 -21.39
CA ASP A 10 -13.73 26.20 -22.83
C ASP A 10 -14.14 24.96 -23.66
N SER A 11 -14.23 23.77 -23.03
CA SER A 11 -14.67 22.53 -23.69
C SER A 11 -15.36 21.54 -22.74
N PHE A 12 -16.13 20.60 -23.31
CA PHE A 12 -16.77 19.52 -22.55
C PHE A 12 -15.76 18.56 -21.88
N ALA A 13 -14.51 18.52 -22.36
CA ALA A 13 -13.42 17.78 -21.72
C ALA A 13 -12.93 18.48 -20.45
N ASP A 14 -12.95 19.81 -20.41
CA ASP A 14 -12.60 20.60 -19.22
C ASP A 14 -13.62 20.41 -18.10
N LEU A 15 -14.87 20.10 -18.46
CA LEU A 15 -15.95 19.79 -17.53
C LEU A 15 -15.63 18.55 -16.68
N LYS A 16 -14.96 17.53 -17.24
CA LYS A 16 -14.51 16.34 -16.50
C LYS A 16 -13.40 16.67 -15.50
N THR A 17 -12.47 17.54 -15.89
CA THR A 17 -11.38 18.03 -15.04
C THR A 17 -11.90 18.94 -13.93
N LEU A 18 -12.87 19.80 -14.24
CA LEU A 18 -13.53 20.68 -13.28
C LEU A 18 -14.37 19.87 -12.30
N TYR A 19 -15.14 18.88 -12.78
CA TYR A 19 -15.92 17.95 -11.96
C TYR A 19 -15.01 17.18 -10.99
N ALA A 20 -13.91 16.62 -11.47
CA ALA A 20 -12.92 15.95 -10.60
C ALA A 20 -12.24 16.89 -9.59
N ALA A 21 -12.17 18.20 -9.88
CA ALA A 21 -11.62 19.20 -8.98
C ALA A 21 -12.62 19.72 -7.92
N ILE A 22 -13.93 19.55 -8.16
CA ILE A 22 -15.00 20.01 -7.25
C ILE A 22 -15.74 18.86 -6.55
N THR A 23 -15.37 17.60 -6.82
CA THR A 23 -15.95 16.43 -6.15
C THR A 23 -14.87 15.62 -5.46
N ALA A 24 -15.16 15.16 -4.24
CA ALA A 24 -14.29 14.20 -3.57
C ALA A 24 -14.17 12.92 -4.40
N SER A 25 -13.00 12.31 -4.36
CA SER A 25 -12.76 11.03 -5.02
C SER A 25 -13.65 9.93 -4.42
N PRO A 26 -13.91 8.84 -5.17
CA PRO A 26 -14.71 7.74 -4.66
C PRO A 26 -14.18 7.14 -3.35
N ASP A 27 -12.86 7.16 -3.13
CA ASP A 27 -12.25 6.65 -1.90
C ASP A 27 -12.57 7.54 -0.69
N PHE A 28 -12.54 8.87 -0.85
CA PHE A 28 -12.93 9.80 0.21
C PHE A 28 -14.44 9.77 0.44
N GLN A 29 -15.25 9.69 -0.62
CA GLN A 29 -16.70 9.53 -0.46
C GLN A 29 -17.06 8.26 0.30
N ARG A 30 -16.35 7.16 0.04
CA ARG A 30 -16.54 5.90 0.78
C ARG A 30 -16.13 6.01 2.24
N ALA A 31 -15.03 6.70 2.55
CA ALA A 31 -14.48 6.75 3.90
C ALA A 31 -15.09 7.85 4.79
N PHE A 32 -15.70 8.87 4.21
CA PHE A 32 -16.22 10.05 4.94
C PHE A 32 -17.69 10.39 4.63
N GLY A 33 -18.27 9.86 3.53
CA GLY A 33 -19.53 10.36 2.98
C GLY A 33 -20.80 9.82 3.64
N ASP A 34 -20.72 8.73 4.41
CA ASP A 34 -21.86 8.13 5.13
C ASP A 34 -21.39 7.63 6.50
N PRO A 35 -21.15 8.55 7.46
CA PRO A 35 -20.64 8.19 8.78
C PRO A 35 -21.69 7.46 9.62
N ILE A 36 -21.24 6.60 10.53
CA ILE A 36 -22.14 5.95 11.49
C ILE A 36 -22.83 7.03 12.36
N PRO A 37 -24.16 6.92 12.60
CA PRO A 37 -24.89 7.98 13.31
C PRO A 37 -24.46 8.17 14.77
N LEU A 38 -24.06 7.08 15.42
CA LEU A 38 -23.59 7.04 16.80
C LEU A 38 -22.20 6.44 16.81
N SER A 39 -21.29 7.04 17.58
CA SER A 39 -19.93 6.54 17.71
C SER A 39 -19.43 6.63 19.15
N ILE A 40 -18.41 5.82 19.46
CA ILE A 40 -17.63 5.91 20.70
C ILE A 40 -16.21 6.27 20.27
N ILE A 41 -15.74 7.47 20.65
CA ILE A 41 -14.45 7.99 20.22
C ILE A 41 -13.32 7.36 21.04
N GLU A 42 -13.42 7.42 22.37
CA GLU A 42 -12.46 6.81 23.28
C GLU A 42 -13.06 5.66 24.13
N PRO A 43 -12.27 4.66 24.53
CA PRO A 43 -12.77 3.57 25.35
C PRO A 43 -13.29 4.11 26.70
N GLY A 44 -14.52 3.76 27.05
CA GLY A 44 -15.17 4.19 28.29
C GLY A 44 -15.97 5.49 28.18
N GLU A 45 -16.01 6.10 27.00
CA GLU A 45 -16.98 7.16 26.70
C GLU A 45 -18.34 6.59 26.35
N SER A 46 -19.39 7.37 26.61
CA SER A 46 -20.75 7.02 26.20
C SER A 46 -20.94 7.26 24.71
N PRO A 47 -21.82 6.49 24.03
CA PRO A 47 -22.19 6.73 22.65
C PRO A 47 -22.70 8.16 22.43
N SER A 48 -22.14 8.85 21.43
CA SER A 48 -22.57 10.20 21.05
C SER A 48 -22.51 10.41 19.54
N GLU A 49 -23.28 11.39 19.07
CA GLU A 49 -23.26 11.84 17.69
C GLU A 49 -22.02 12.69 17.45
N HIS A 50 -21.19 12.28 16.48
CA HIS A 50 -19.99 13.01 16.08
C HIS A 50 -19.93 13.07 14.56
N ASP A 51 -19.64 14.26 14.03
CA ASP A 51 -19.50 14.46 12.60
C ASP A 51 -18.12 14.00 12.09
N MET A 52 -18.10 13.48 10.86
CA MET A 52 -16.87 13.26 10.11
C MET A 52 -16.49 14.51 9.31
N PRO A 53 -15.19 14.73 9.03
CA PRO A 53 -14.78 15.75 8.08
C PRO A 53 -15.46 15.56 6.72
N GLU A 54 -15.90 16.66 6.09
CA GLU A 54 -16.54 16.60 4.77
C GLU A 54 -15.57 15.97 3.75
N PRO A 55 -16.01 14.99 2.92
CA PRO A 55 -15.12 14.24 2.03
C PRO A 55 -14.22 15.09 1.14
N LEU A 56 -14.73 16.20 0.59
CA LEU A 56 -13.95 17.07 -0.29
C LEU A 56 -12.94 17.88 0.51
N ALA A 57 -13.34 18.38 1.68
CA ALA A 57 -12.44 19.09 2.58
C ALA A 57 -11.31 18.18 3.05
N ALA A 58 -11.63 16.95 3.49
CA ALA A 58 -10.66 15.94 3.89
C ALA A 58 -9.64 15.66 2.77
N GLN A 59 -10.09 15.50 1.53
CA GLN A 59 -9.21 15.29 0.38
C GLN A 59 -8.33 16.51 0.09
N ALA A 60 -8.94 17.70 0.03
CA ALA A 60 -8.25 18.94 -0.30
C ALA A 60 -7.14 19.23 0.71
N GLU A 61 -7.46 19.21 2.01
CA GLU A 61 -6.52 19.54 3.08
C GLU A 61 -5.42 18.48 3.21
N CYS A 62 -5.76 17.20 3.05
CA CYS A 62 -4.78 16.12 3.09
C CYS A 62 -3.70 16.29 2.00
N GLY A 63 -4.12 16.66 0.78
CA GLY A 63 -3.18 16.97 -0.31
C GLY A 63 -2.42 18.27 -0.08
N ALA A 64 -3.12 19.31 0.37
CA ALA A 64 -2.55 20.63 0.60
C ALA A 64 -1.43 20.61 1.65
N VAL A 65 -1.59 19.88 2.75
CA VAL A 65 -0.54 19.74 3.78
C VAL A 65 0.76 19.19 3.18
N ILE A 66 0.68 18.16 2.34
CA ILE A 66 1.88 17.59 1.70
C ILE A 66 2.47 18.55 0.67
N ALA A 67 1.65 19.15 -0.18
CA ALA A 67 2.10 20.12 -1.18
C ALA A 67 2.77 21.34 -0.55
N THR A 68 2.18 21.87 0.52
CA THR A 68 2.69 23.04 1.26
C THR A 68 4.10 22.80 1.81
N ILE A 69 4.42 21.57 2.23
CA ILE A 69 5.78 21.23 2.66
C ILE A 69 6.77 21.41 1.51
N PHE A 70 6.44 20.94 0.30
CA PHE A 70 7.30 21.13 -0.87
C PHE A 70 7.39 22.60 -1.29
N ASP A 71 6.27 23.31 -1.30
CA ASP A 71 6.21 24.72 -1.67
C ASP A 71 7.04 25.59 -0.72
N LEU A 72 6.98 25.32 0.59
CA LEU A 72 7.74 26.04 1.62
C LEU A 72 9.26 26.00 1.37
N PHE A 73 9.78 24.86 0.91
CA PHE A 73 11.22 24.67 0.71
C PHE A 73 11.67 24.93 -0.73
N SER A 74 10.74 25.06 -1.67
CA SER A 74 11.02 25.26 -3.10
C SER A 74 11.87 26.51 -3.36
N GLY A 75 12.92 26.38 -4.18
CA GLY A 75 13.81 27.48 -4.53
C GLY A 75 14.74 27.92 -3.39
N THR A 76 14.78 27.19 -2.29
CA THR A 76 15.64 27.49 -1.13
C THR A 76 16.79 26.49 -1.01
N ARG A 77 17.80 26.83 -0.20
CA ARG A 77 18.89 25.89 0.14
C ARG A 77 18.43 24.63 0.90
N LEU A 78 17.19 24.60 1.37
CA LEU A 78 16.60 23.49 2.13
C LEU A 78 15.70 22.60 1.27
N GLU A 79 15.49 22.92 0.00
CA GLU A 79 14.69 22.12 -0.95
C GLU A 79 14.99 20.62 -0.92
N PRO A 80 16.26 20.15 -0.82
CA PRO A 80 16.57 18.72 -0.75
C PRO A 80 15.98 17.99 0.48
N LEU A 81 15.63 18.71 1.55
CA LEU A 81 15.07 18.14 2.79
C LEU A 81 13.55 17.98 2.75
N ALA A 82 12.86 18.62 1.80
CA ALA A 82 11.40 18.63 1.72
C ALA A 82 10.80 17.22 1.65
N ALA A 83 11.43 16.34 0.86
CA ALA A 83 10.99 14.95 0.71
C ALA A 83 11.09 14.16 2.02
N GLU A 84 12.14 14.36 2.82
CA GLU A 84 12.29 13.65 4.10
C GLU A 84 11.21 14.06 5.10
N ILE A 85 10.92 15.37 5.16
CA ILE A 85 9.86 15.92 6.03
C ILE A 85 8.49 15.43 5.57
N ALA A 86 8.17 15.55 4.29
CA ALA A 86 6.89 15.10 3.73
C ALA A 86 6.68 13.59 3.92
N TRP A 87 7.73 12.77 3.79
CA TRP A 87 7.68 11.34 4.10
C TRP A 87 7.32 11.07 5.56
N GLY A 88 7.86 11.87 6.49
CA GLY A 88 7.51 11.84 7.92
C GLY A 88 6.03 12.15 8.17
N PHE A 89 5.45 13.10 7.45
CA PHE A 89 4.02 13.41 7.52
C PHE A 89 3.15 12.26 7.01
N VAL A 90 3.47 11.64 5.87
CA VAL A 90 2.70 10.47 5.40
C VAL A 90 2.79 9.30 6.41
N ASN A 91 3.95 9.14 7.06
CA ASN A 91 4.12 8.14 8.12
C ASN A 91 3.30 8.42 9.39
N SER A 92 2.94 9.66 9.69
CA SER A 92 2.12 9.95 10.87
C SER A 92 0.73 9.33 10.71
N PHE A 93 0.11 9.48 9.53
CA PHE A 93 -1.14 8.79 9.19
C PHE A 93 -0.98 7.27 9.27
N HIS A 94 0.12 6.74 8.72
CA HIS A 94 0.38 5.29 8.76
C HIS A 94 0.51 4.76 10.20
N PHE A 95 1.18 5.50 11.08
CA PHE A 95 1.33 5.14 12.49
C PHE A 95 -0.03 5.11 13.20
N VAL A 96 -0.88 6.12 12.98
CA VAL A 96 -2.22 6.19 13.57
C VAL A 96 -3.10 5.05 13.04
N ALA A 97 -3.10 4.79 11.73
CA ALA A 97 -3.81 3.66 11.14
C ALA A 97 -3.38 2.32 11.76
N SER A 98 -2.07 2.08 11.89
CA SER A 98 -1.52 0.85 12.51
C SER A 98 -1.83 0.72 14.00
N ARG A 99 -2.09 1.84 14.69
CA ARG A 99 -2.54 1.84 16.08
C ARG A 99 -4.03 1.48 16.16
N LEU A 100 -4.85 2.04 15.27
CA LEU A 100 -6.28 1.75 15.18
C LEU A 100 -6.53 0.29 14.78
N GLU A 101 -5.75 -0.25 13.82
CA GLU A 101 -5.82 -1.67 13.43
C GLU A 101 -5.61 -2.61 14.63
N ARG A 102 -4.58 -2.35 15.45
CA ARG A 102 -4.33 -3.15 16.67
C ARG A 102 -5.43 -3.01 17.72
N ARG A 103 -6.08 -1.84 17.81
CA ARG A 103 -7.22 -1.62 18.71
C ARG A 103 -8.45 -2.37 18.21
N GLU A 104 -8.72 -2.32 16.90
CA GLU A 104 -9.78 -3.09 16.26
C GLU A 104 -9.57 -4.60 16.47
N ASP A 105 -8.35 -5.11 16.28
CA ASP A 105 -8.02 -6.52 16.53
C ASP A 105 -8.35 -6.95 17.95
N ALA A 106 -7.97 -6.13 18.94
CA ALA A 106 -8.27 -6.41 20.35
C ALA A 106 -9.78 -6.43 20.62
N LEU A 107 -10.54 -5.46 20.09
CA LEU A 107 -12.00 -5.40 20.23
C LEU A 107 -12.69 -6.59 19.56
N VAL A 108 -12.21 -7.02 18.39
CA VAL A 108 -12.73 -8.20 17.70
C VAL A 108 -12.49 -9.47 18.52
N ASP A 109 -11.32 -9.62 19.14
CA ASP A 109 -11.03 -10.77 19.99
C ASP A 109 -11.87 -10.77 21.27
N GLU A 110 -12.10 -9.60 21.89
CA GLU A 110 -13.02 -9.45 23.01
C GLU A 110 -14.46 -9.84 22.63
N LEU A 111 -14.98 -9.32 21.52
CA LEU A 111 -16.31 -9.67 21.00
C LEU A 111 -16.45 -11.17 20.72
N ARG A 112 -15.41 -11.81 20.16
CA ARG A 112 -15.40 -13.26 19.94
C ARG A 112 -15.48 -14.04 21.25
N ASP A 113 -14.77 -13.59 22.28
CA ASP A 113 -14.79 -14.26 23.58
C ASP A 113 -16.12 -14.07 24.31
N MET A 114 -16.75 -12.89 24.21
CA MET A 114 -18.11 -12.65 24.69
C MET A 114 -19.12 -13.60 24.02
N LEU A 115 -19.07 -13.72 22.68
CA LEU A 115 -19.97 -14.59 21.92
C LEU A 115 -19.77 -16.09 22.19
N ARG A 116 -18.60 -16.51 22.69
CA ARG A 116 -18.35 -17.90 23.10
C ARG A 116 -18.96 -18.24 24.47
N ARG A 117 -19.21 -17.24 25.30
CA ARG A 117 -19.77 -17.39 26.66
C ARG A 117 -20.96 -16.46 26.84
N PRO A 118 -22.05 -16.67 26.07
CA PRO A 118 -23.21 -15.81 26.17
C PRO A 118 -23.86 -15.95 27.54
N ASP A 119 -24.17 -14.80 28.15
CA ASP A 119 -25.07 -14.69 29.29
C ASP A 119 -26.39 -14.06 28.82
N LEU A 120 -27.51 -14.48 29.38
CA LEU A 120 -28.84 -13.97 29.01
C LEU A 120 -29.23 -12.72 29.82
N SER A 121 -28.27 -12.06 30.46
CA SER A 121 -28.50 -10.85 31.24
C SER A 121 -28.60 -9.61 30.35
N GLU A 122 -29.44 -8.65 30.76
CA GLU A 122 -29.56 -7.36 30.08
C GLU A 122 -28.23 -6.56 30.13
N VAL A 123 -27.46 -6.74 31.21
CA VAL A 123 -26.13 -6.16 31.36
C VAL A 123 -25.19 -6.70 30.28
N PHE A 124 -25.17 -8.01 30.05
CA PHE A 124 -24.36 -8.62 29.00
C PHE A 124 -24.75 -8.11 27.60
N ASN A 125 -26.05 -8.02 27.31
CA ASN A 125 -26.51 -7.50 26.02
C ASN A 125 -26.09 -6.03 25.82
N SER A 126 -26.21 -5.20 26.86
CA SER A 126 -25.80 -3.80 26.80
C SER A 126 -24.29 -3.65 26.57
N GLU A 127 -23.47 -4.43 27.30
CA GLU A 127 -22.02 -4.45 27.13
C GLU A 127 -21.63 -4.94 25.72
N LEU A 128 -22.33 -5.93 25.18
CA LEU A 128 -22.10 -6.45 23.84
C LEU A 128 -22.38 -5.38 22.78
N GLU A 129 -23.50 -4.66 22.89
CA GLU A 129 -23.87 -3.57 21.99
C GLU A 129 -22.85 -2.42 22.05
N GLU A 130 -22.41 -2.03 23.25
CA GLU A 130 -21.39 -1.00 23.43
C GLU A 130 -20.06 -1.40 22.78
N ARG A 131 -19.59 -2.64 23.00
CA ARG A 131 -18.35 -3.14 22.39
C ARG A 131 -18.44 -3.25 20.88
N GLN A 132 -19.61 -3.63 20.35
CA GLN A 132 -19.85 -3.64 18.92
C GLN A 132 -19.78 -2.23 18.33
N LEU A 133 -20.40 -1.24 18.98
CA LEU A 133 -20.37 0.14 18.55
C LEU A 133 -18.95 0.73 18.58
N LEU A 134 -18.19 0.44 19.64
CA LEU A 134 -16.79 0.87 19.76
C LEU A 134 -15.91 0.23 18.68
N CYS A 135 -16.15 -1.03 18.33
CA CYS A 135 -15.47 -1.70 17.23
C CYS A 135 -15.78 -1.01 15.89
N GLN A 136 -17.07 -0.76 15.60
CA GLN A 136 -17.49 -0.08 14.38
C GLN A 136 -16.89 1.33 14.25
N SER A 137 -16.92 2.10 15.35
CA SER A 137 -16.32 3.44 15.43
C SER A 137 -14.82 3.39 15.17
N THR A 138 -14.12 2.41 15.73
CA THR A 138 -12.67 2.23 15.52
C THR A 138 -12.35 1.84 14.07
N THR A 139 -13.18 0.99 13.45
CA THR A 139 -13.05 0.60 12.05
C THR A 139 -13.23 1.81 11.13
N GLU A 140 -14.27 2.63 11.34
CA GLU A 140 -14.51 3.84 10.56
C GLU A 140 -13.34 4.84 10.65
N GLN A 141 -12.85 5.10 11.87
CA GLN A 141 -11.66 5.92 12.08
C GLN A 141 -10.44 5.37 11.35
N ARG A 142 -10.22 4.05 11.37
CA ARG A 142 -9.10 3.42 10.67
C ARG A 142 -9.21 3.64 9.16
N GLU A 143 -10.39 3.39 8.58
CA GLU A 143 -10.61 3.53 7.14
C GLU A 143 -10.41 4.97 6.65
N ALA A 144 -10.90 5.95 7.42
CA ALA A 144 -10.68 7.37 7.16
C ALA A 144 -9.18 7.74 7.14
N ILE A 145 -8.43 7.31 8.15
CA ILE A 145 -6.98 7.58 8.24
C ILE A 145 -6.19 6.83 7.18
N GLU A 146 -6.58 5.61 6.80
CA GLU A 146 -5.98 4.87 5.70
C GLU A 146 -6.21 5.55 4.34
N CYS A 147 -7.41 6.08 4.12
CA CYS A 147 -7.74 6.87 2.93
C CYS A 147 -6.86 8.11 2.82
N MET A 148 -6.77 8.90 3.91
CA MET A 148 -5.88 10.06 3.99
C MET A 148 -4.41 9.68 3.74
N ARG A 149 -3.91 8.60 4.38
CA ARG A 149 -2.54 8.11 4.17
C ARG A 149 -2.26 7.81 2.71
N ASP A 150 -3.14 7.08 2.03
CA ASP A 150 -2.93 6.63 0.66
C ASP A 150 -2.97 7.79 -0.34
N TYR A 151 -3.83 8.78 -0.09
CA TYR A 151 -3.87 10.01 -0.86
C TYR A 151 -2.64 10.91 -0.61
N ALA A 152 -2.25 11.11 0.65
CA ALA A 152 -1.02 11.83 1.00
C ALA A 152 0.22 11.17 0.38
N ALA A 153 0.28 9.83 0.37
CA ALA A 153 1.32 9.07 -0.30
C ALA A 153 1.35 9.32 -1.83
N HIS A 154 0.18 9.42 -2.47
CA HIS A 154 0.09 9.76 -3.89
C HIS A 154 0.62 11.17 -4.17
N VAL A 155 0.21 12.17 -3.37
CA VAL A 155 0.69 13.56 -3.50
C VAL A 155 2.20 13.65 -3.24
N TYR A 156 2.70 12.97 -2.20
CA TYR A 156 4.12 12.86 -1.93
C TYR A 156 4.88 12.30 -3.13
N SER A 157 4.37 11.23 -3.75
CA SER A 157 5.05 10.62 -4.90
C SER A 157 5.03 11.50 -6.14
N ALA A 158 3.95 12.27 -6.35
CA ALA A 158 3.87 13.25 -7.42
C ALA A 158 4.90 14.38 -7.24
N GLN A 159 5.09 14.87 -6.01
CA GLN A 159 6.00 15.98 -5.70
C GLN A 159 7.48 15.54 -5.60
N SER A 160 7.76 14.45 -4.89
CA SER A 160 9.14 13.97 -4.66
C SER A 160 9.71 13.17 -5.83
N GLY A 161 8.86 12.60 -6.69
CA GLY A 161 9.24 11.64 -7.71
C GLY A 161 9.57 10.23 -7.17
N TRP A 162 9.42 10.00 -5.87
CA TRP A 162 9.69 8.70 -5.24
C TRP A 162 8.42 8.07 -4.67
N PRO A 163 8.23 6.74 -4.80
CA PRO A 163 7.13 6.06 -4.13
C PRO A 163 7.28 6.20 -2.61
N TRP A 164 6.19 6.51 -1.91
CA TRP A 164 6.17 6.42 -0.45
C TRP A 164 6.18 4.94 -0.01
N SER A 165 6.96 4.65 1.03
CA SER A 165 6.93 3.36 1.72
C SER A 165 6.98 3.55 3.24
N PRO A 166 6.25 2.73 4.02
CA PRO A 166 6.22 2.87 5.47
C PRO A 166 7.56 2.48 6.10
N SER A 167 7.88 3.12 7.22
CA SER A 167 9.11 2.85 7.99
C SER A 167 9.16 1.43 8.58
N ARG A 168 7.99 0.83 8.88
CA ARG A 168 7.76 -0.55 9.34
C ARG A 168 6.38 -1.03 8.86
N GLY A 169 6.23 -2.30 8.51
CA GLY A 169 4.95 -2.90 8.05
C GLY A 169 4.80 -2.99 6.52
N THR A 170 3.78 -3.70 6.06
CA THR A 170 3.44 -3.86 4.63
C THR A 170 2.24 -2.98 4.29
N ARG A 171 2.28 -2.30 3.14
CA ARG A 171 1.14 -1.52 2.61
C ARG A 171 0.03 -2.49 2.17
N ALA A 172 -1.13 -2.44 2.81
CA ALA A 172 -2.34 -3.06 2.27
C ALA A 172 -2.87 -2.18 1.12
N SER A 173 -3.20 -2.79 -0.01
CA SER A 173 -3.72 -2.10 -1.20
C SER A 173 -5.19 -1.69 -1.02
N PRO A 174 -5.64 -0.54 -1.57
CA PRO A 174 -7.04 -0.12 -1.50
C PRO A 174 -7.81 -0.72 -2.68
N ALA A 175 -8.65 -1.71 -2.41
CA ALA A 175 -9.68 -2.13 -3.36
C ALA A 175 -10.89 -2.76 -2.64
N SER A 176 -12.04 -2.12 -2.87
CA SER A 176 -13.41 -2.63 -2.94
C SER A 176 -14.35 -2.31 -1.77
N SER A 177 -15.25 -1.38 -2.07
CA SER A 177 -16.55 -1.09 -1.47
C SER A 177 -17.58 -2.21 -1.68
N ALA A 178 -18.43 -2.47 -0.69
CA ALA A 178 -19.90 -2.43 -0.82
C ALA A 178 -20.57 -2.76 0.54
N THR A 179 -21.48 -1.88 0.94
CA THR A 179 -22.22 -1.84 2.20
C THR A 179 -23.37 -2.88 2.23
N GLN A 180 -23.69 -3.37 3.44
CA GLN A 180 -24.93 -4.08 3.88
C GLN A 180 -25.10 -5.59 3.58
N ILE A 181 -24.28 -6.45 4.21
CA ILE A 181 -24.69 -7.69 4.92
C ILE A 181 -23.74 -7.87 6.13
N ALA A 182 -23.88 -7.01 7.15
CA ALA A 182 -22.73 -6.28 7.72
C ALA A 182 -21.85 -6.94 8.82
N VAL A 183 -22.07 -8.17 9.30
CA VAL A 183 -21.20 -8.72 10.38
C VAL A 183 -20.59 -10.08 10.05
N GLN A 184 -21.38 -11.05 9.57
CA GLN A 184 -20.83 -12.36 9.19
C GLN A 184 -20.08 -12.32 7.85
N ASP A 185 -20.54 -11.50 6.90
CA ASP A 185 -19.79 -11.27 5.66
C ASP A 185 -18.66 -10.28 5.85
N PHE A 186 -18.68 -9.37 6.85
CA PHE A 186 -17.49 -8.60 7.23
C PHE A 186 -16.41 -9.51 7.82
N MET A 187 -16.77 -10.46 8.69
CA MET A 187 -15.82 -11.44 9.22
C MET A 187 -15.30 -12.39 8.13
N ARG A 188 -16.17 -12.90 7.26
CA ARG A 188 -15.75 -13.75 6.13
C ARG A 188 -14.99 -12.98 5.08
N ALA A 189 -15.37 -11.75 4.74
CA ALA A 189 -14.68 -10.91 3.76
C ALA A 189 -13.41 -10.30 4.35
N ARG A 190 -13.27 -10.14 5.66
CA ARG A 190 -12.02 -9.75 6.33
C ARG A 190 -11.09 -10.94 6.51
N ASP A 191 -11.59 -12.11 6.86
CA ASP A 191 -10.80 -13.35 6.86
C ASP A 191 -10.42 -13.73 5.42
N LEU A 192 -11.33 -13.56 4.46
CA LEU A 192 -11.09 -13.78 3.03
C LEU A 192 -10.24 -12.67 2.45
N ALA A 193 -10.36 -11.38 2.80
CA ALA A 193 -9.47 -10.32 2.32
C ALA A 193 -8.10 -10.37 3.00
N ALA A 194 -8.00 -10.79 4.26
CA ALA A 194 -6.72 -11.11 4.88
C ALA A 194 -6.11 -12.34 4.19
N ARG A 195 -6.88 -13.40 3.94
CA ARG A 195 -6.41 -14.59 3.20
C ARG A 195 -6.10 -14.28 1.72
N GLU A 196 -6.87 -13.42 1.06
CA GLU A 196 -6.77 -13.03 -0.36
C GLU A 196 -5.74 -11.92 -0.60
N ARG A 197 -5.44 -11.07 0.39
CA ARG A 197 -4.28 -10.14 0.36
C ARG A 197 -2.96 -10.91 0.31
N TYR A 198 -2.92 -12.09 0.91
CA TYR A 198 -1.72 -12.94 0.94
C TYR A 198 -1.73 -14.08 -0.07
N LEU A 199 -2.85 -14.29 -0.77
CA LEU A 199 -2.97 -15.22 -1.89
C LEU A 199 -2.83 -14.44 -3.19
N PRO A 200 -1.67 -14.53 -3.86
CA PRO A 200 -1.49 -13.88 -5.16
C PRO A 200 -2.60 -14.32 -6.13
N LYS A 201 -3.40 -13.36 -6.62
CA LYS A 201 -4.43 -13.60 -7.63
C LYS A 201 -3.75 -13.62 -9.01
N GLY A 202 -3.92 -14.71 -9.75
CA GLY A 202 -3.31 -14.91 -11.06
C GLY A 202 -1.93 -15.58 -11.05
N PRO A 203 -1.32 -15.81 -12.23
CA PRO A 203 -0.04 -16.51 -12.33
C PRO A 203 1.08 -15.80 -11.56
N ILE A 204 1.87 -16.55 -10.81
CA ILE A 204 2.87 -15.98 -9.90
C ILE A 204 4.22 -15.87 -10.57
N VAL A 205 4.85 -14.70 -10.47
CA VAL A 205 6.22 -14.49 -10.90
C VAL A 205 7.08 -14.14 -9.69
N VAL A 206 8.09 -14.96 -9.40
CA VAL A 206 9.01 -14.70 -8.28
C VAL A 206 10.13 -13.79 -8.74
N ALA A 207 10.36 -12.68 -8.05
CA ALA A 207 11.43 -11.74 -8.36
C ALA A 207 12.21 -11.37 -7.09
N SER A 208 13.50 -11.70 -7.07
CA SER A 208 14.33 -11.57 -5.86
C SER A 208 15.81 -11.48 -6.21
N GLY A 209 16.56 -10.66 -5.47
CA GLY A 209 18.00 -10.57 -5.63
C GLY A 209 18.74 -10.04 -4.42
N HIS A 210 19.98 -9.56 -4.63
CA HIS A 210 20.78 -8.98 -3.56
C HIS A 210 20.40 -7.53 -3.29
N ALA A 211 20.62 -7.09 -2.05
CA ALA A 211 20.41 -5.69 -1.62
C ALA A 211 21.39 -4.69 -2.26
N ASP A 212 22.42 -5.21 -2.93
CA ASP A 212 23.48 -4.46 -3.58
C ASP A 212 23.34 -4.72 -5.07
N TRP A 213 22.50 -3.91 -5.69
CA TRP A 213 22.13 -3.94 -7.09
C TRP A 213 21.71 -2.54 -7.52
N HIS A 214 22.27 -2.04 -8.61
CA HIS A 214 22.02 -0.67 -9.09
C HIS A 214 21.49 -0.61 -10.51
N ASP A 215 21.85 -1.57 -11.35
CA ASP A 215 21.43 -1.61 -12.75
C ASP A 215 20.00 -2.13 -12.89
N TRP A 216 19.06 -1.20 -13.07
CA TRP A 216 17.62 -1.48 -13.03
C TRP A 216 17.02 -1.75 -14.41
N GLN A 217 17.63 -1.22 -15.47
CA GLN A 217 17.09 -1.26 -16.83
C GLN A 217 16.93 -2.71 -17.32
N PRO A 218 17.94 -3.61 -17.19
CA PRO A 218 17.80 -4.99 -17.63
C PRO A 218 16.71 -5.75 -16.86
N ILE A 219 16.50 -5.41 -15.58
CA ILE A 219 15.46 -6.00 -14.74
C ILE A 219 14.08 -5.56 -15.24
N TRP A 220 13.90 -4.27 -15.47
CA TRP A 220 12.63 -3.70 -15.96
C TRP A 220 12.30 -4.22 -17.36
N ASP A 221 13.27 -4.25 -18.27
CA ASP A 221 13.08 -4.78 -19.63
C ASP A 221 12.66 -6.26 -19.58
N ARG A 222 13.24 -7.03 -18.67
CA ARG A 222 12.86 -8.42 -18.50
C ARG A 222 11.46 -8.58 -17.93
N LEU A 223 11.12 -7.82 -16.88
CA LEU A 223 9.78 -7.85 -16.29
C LEU A 223 8.71 -7.39 -17.30
N ASP A 224 9.04 -6.45 -18.19
CA ASP A 224 8.17 -6.05 -19.30
C ASP A 224 7.89 -7.18 -20.29
N LEU A 225 8.93 -7.95 -20.66
CA LEU A 225 8.76 -9.14 -21.50
C LEU A 225 7.93 -10.22 -20.81
N VAL A 226 8.15 -10.44 -19.51
CA VAL A 226 7.36 -11.39 -18.71
C VAL A 226 5.90 -10.94 -18.67
N ARG A 227 5.63 -9.65 -18.38
CA ARG A 227 4.27 -9.09 -18.35
C ARG A 227 3.56 -9.22 -19.70
N LYS A 228 4.25 -9.02 -20.81
CA LYS A 228 3.66 -9.23 -22.15
C LYS A 228 3.14 -10.66 -22.35
N ARG A 229 3.83 -11.66 -21.79
CA ARG A 229 3.43 -13.07 -21.85
C ARG A 229 2.43 -13.45 -20.76
N VAL A 230 2.50 -12.79 -19.61
CA VAL A 230 1.66 -13.05 -18.43
C VAL A 230 1.02 -11.74 -17.93
N PRO A 231 -0.01 -11.20 -18.63
CA PRO A 231 -0.54 -9.86 -18.35
C PRO A 231 -1.17 -9.69 -16.96
N HIS A 232 -1.75 -10.76 -16.41
CA HIS A 232 -2.43 -10.79 -15.11
C HIS A 232 -1.56 -11.39 -14.00
N MET A 233 -0.24 -11.26 -14.11
CA MET A 233 0.67 -11.82 -13.11
C MET A 233 0.63 -11.08 -11.78
N THR A 234 0.93 -11.79 -10.70
CA THR A 234 1.29 -11.22 -9.41
C THR A 234 2.77 -11.46 -9.13
N LEU A 235 3.50 -10.40 -8.76
CA LEU A 235 4.90 -10.49 -8.38
C LEU A 235 5.03 -10.89 -6.91
N VAL A 236 5.97 -11.80 -6.62
CA VAL A 236 6.31 -12.19 -5.26
C VAL A 236 7.80 -11.93 -5.02
N THR A 237 8.12 -11.15 -4.00
CA THR A 237 9.49 -10.75 -3.67
C THR A 237 9.85 -11.10 -2.23
N THR A 238 11.15 -11.12 -1.91
CA THR A 238 11.62 -11.30 -0.53
C THR A 238 11.57 -10.01 0.30
N ALA A 239 11.15 -8.91 -0.32
CA ALA A 239 10.93 -7.60 0.28
C ALA A 239 12.17 -6.99 0.92
N GLN A 240 13.34 -7.17 0.29
CA GLN A 240 14.50 -6.37 0.66
C GLN A 240 14.24 -4.90 0.36
N ARG A 241 14.57 -4.02 1.31
CA ARG A 241 14.28 -2.57 1.21
C ARG A 241 15.17 -1.82 0.21
N LYS A 242 16.19 -2.47 -0.34
CA LYS A 242 17.21 -1.89 -1.21
C LYS A 242 17.61 -2.89 -2.29
N GLY A 243 18.28 -2.40 -3.33
CA GLY A 243 18.82 -3.21 -4.42
C GLY A 243 17.73 -3.84 -5.28
N PHE A 244 17.89 -5.12 -5.59
CA PHE A 244 17.08 -5.82 -6.58
C PHE A 244 15.58 -5.79 -6.26
N ASP A 245 15.19 -6.13 -5.03
CA ASP A 245 13.78 -6.18 -4.63
C ASP A 245 13.13 -4.79 -4.64
N ALA A 246 13.89 -3.73 -4.33
CA ALA A 246 13.42 -2.35 -4.42
C ALA A 246 13.23 -1.90 -5.88
N ILE A 247 14.12 -2.32 -6.78
CA ILE A 247 13.99 -2.09 -8.23
C ILE A 247 12.73 -2.76 -8.79
N VAL A 248 12.49 -4.01 -8.38
CA VAL A 248 11.27 -4.77 -8.74
C VAL A 248 10.02 -4.10 -8.18
N ALA A 249 10.07 -3.63 -6.94
CA ALA A 249 8.94 -2.92 -6.32
C ALA A 249 8.62 -1.61 -7.05
N ALA A 250 9.63 -0.86 -7.47
CA ALA A 250 9.46 0.35 -8.26
C ALA A 250 8.83 0.05 -9.64
N TRP A 251 9.27 -1.02 -10.30
CA TRP A 251 8.66 -1.48 -11.56
C TRP A 251 7.19 -1.85 -11.37
N ALA A 252 6.88 -2.62 -10.32
CA ALA A 252 5.52 -3.06 -10.02
C ALA A 252 4.58 -1.87 -9.77
N GLY A 253 5.07 -0.86 -9.02
CA GLY A 253 4.35 0.39 -8.79
C GLY A 253 4.10 1.20 -10.07
N ASP A 254 5.11 1.38 -10.92
CA ASP A 254 4.98 2.11 -12.21
C ASP A 254 4.00 1.43 -13.17
N ARG A 255 3.95 0.09 -13.14
CA ARG A 255 3.18 -0.73 -14.08
C ARG A 255 1.82 -1.17 -13.56
N GLY A 256 1.50 -0.87 -12.30
CA GLY A 256 0.26 -1.30 -11.64
C GLY A 256 0.16 -2.82 -11.49
N VAL A 257 1.28 -3.50 -11.32
CA VAL A 257 1.32 -4.96 -11.13
C VAL A 257 1.26 -5.27 -9.63
N PRO A 258 0.36 -6.17 -9.19
CA PRO A 258 0.30 -6.57 -7.78
C PRO A 258 1.63 -7.14 -7.29
N LEU A 259 2.08 -6.70 -6.11
CA LEU A 259 3.33 -7.13 -5.49
C LEU A 259 3.07 -7.65 -4.08
N VAL A 260 3.44 -8.91 -3.84
CA VAL A 260 3.35 -9.55 -2.53
C VAL A 260 4.74 -9.67 -1.92
N ALA A 261 4.90 -9.05 -0.76
CA ALA A 261 6.10 -9.15 0.06
C ALA A 261 6.08 -10.45 0.87
N TYR A 262 6.88 -11.45 0.46
CA TYR A 262 6.98 -12.73 1.14
C TYR A 262 8.15 -12.70 2.13
N THR A 263 7.89 -12.15 3.32
CA THR A 263 8.91 -11.91 4.35
C THR A 263 9.21 -13.18 5.17
N LEU A 264 10.26 -13.12 5.99
CA LEU A 264 10.65 -14.22 6.87
C LEU A 264 9.67 -14.34 8.04
N ALA A 265 8.91 -15.43 8.10
CA ALA A 265 8.19 -15.81 9.31
C ALA A 265 9.13 -16.64 10.22
N GLY A 266 9.71 -16.01 11.24
CA GLY A 266 10.47 -16.66 12.31
C GLY A 266 11.94 -16.27 12.44
N SER A 267 12.52 -16.52 13.63
CA SER A 267 13.92 -16.27 13.97
C SER A 267 14.75 -17.56 13.88
N GLY A 268 15.82 -17.56 13.09
CA GLY A 268 16.80 -18.66 13.05
C GLY A 268 17.49 -18.87 11.70
N ARG A 269 18.64 -19.56 11.70
CA ARG A 269 19.47 -19.79 10.50
C ARG A 269 18.76 -20.55 9.37
N LYS A 270 17.70 -21.32 9.68
CA LYS A 270 16.91 -22.11 8.71
C LYS A 270 15.73 -21.34 8.10
N ALA A 271 15.30 -20.24 8.70
CA ALA A 271 14.08 -19.51 8.29
C ALA A 271 14.12 -19.02 6.81
N PRO A 272 15.25 -18.50 6.29
CA PRO A 272 15.30 -18.07 4.89
C PRO A 272 15.19 -19.20 3.87
N PHE A 273 15.74 -20.37 4.20
CA PHE A 273 15.66 -21.56 3.37
C PHE A 273 14.24 -22.14 3.37
N LEU A 274 13.55 -22.12 4.53
CA LEU A 274 12.16 -22.53 4.63
C LEU A 274 11.24 -21.60 3.83
N ARG A 275 11.46 -20.28 3.91
CA ARG A 275 10.75 -19.28 3.08
C ARG A 275 10.91 -19.58 1.60
N ASN A 276 12.14 -19.84 1.12
CA ASN A 276 12.39 -20.16 -0.28
C ASN A 276 11.62 -21.41 -0.74
N ARG A 277 11.55 -22.45 0.11
CA ARG A 277 10.74 -23.65 -0.16
C ARG A 277 9.25 -23.30 -0.29
N LYS A 278 8.72 -22.47 0.61
CA LYS A 278 7.34 -22.00 0.53
C LYS A 278 7.06 -21.15 -0.71
N MET A 279 8.03 -20.36 -1.18
CA MET A 279 7.89 -19.63 -2.45
C MET A 279 7.74 -20.57 -3.66
N VAL A 280 8.30 -21.79 -3.60
CA VAL A 280 8.08 -22.83 -4.62
C VAL A 280 6.69 -23.44 -4.51
N GLU A 281 6.16 -23.62 -3.29
CA GLU A 281 4.82 -24.16 -3.05
C GLU A 281 3.71 -23.28 -3.65
N LEU A 282 4.00 -21.99 -3.88
CA LEU A 282 3.14 -21.07 -4.61
C LEU A 282 2.97 -21.44 -6.10
N LYS A 283 3.79 -22.36 -6.64
CA LYS A 283 3.78 -22.76 -8.06
C LYS A 283 3.96 -21.56 -9.01
N PRO A 284 5.09 -20.83 -8.91
CA PRO A 284 5.35 -19.72 -9.81
C PRO A 284 5.49 -20.21 -11.26
N VAL A 285 4.98 -19.42 -12.19
CA VAL A 285 5.10 -19.71 -13.62
C VAL A 285 6.46 -19.30 -14.18
N GLU A 286 7.12 -18.34 -13.54
CA GLU A 286 8.41 -17.79 -13.98
C GLU A 286 9.15 -17.12 -12.82
N ALA A 287 10.47 -17.02 -12.92
CA ALA A 287 11.30 -16.34 -11.93
C ALA A 287 12.30 -15.38 -12.58
N VAL A 288 12.53 -14.24 -11.93
CA VAL A 288 13.52 -13.21 -12.30
C VAL A 288 14.46 -13.04 -11.11
N LEU A 289 15.65 -13.61 -11.18
CA LEU A 289 16.54 -13.72 -10.03
C LEU A 289 17.86 -12.99 -10.25
N GLY A 290 18.24 -12.15 -9.29
CA GLY A 290 19.56 -11.55 -9.21
C GLY A 290 20.52 -12.43 -8.41
N GLU A 291 21.76 -12.55 -8.88
CA GLU A 291 22.84 -13.16 -8.13
C GLU A 291 22.99 -12.54 -6.72
N GLY A 292 23.21 -13.38 -5.71
CA GLY A 292 23.30 -12.92 -4.34
C GLY A 292 23.93 -13.94 -3.41
N SER A 293 23.56 -13.87 -2.13
CA SER A 293 24.14 -14.72 -1.08
C SER A 293 23.73 -16.19 -1.23
N GLY A 294 24.24 -17.06 -0.34
CA GLY A 294 23.84 -18.47 -0.28
C GLY A 294 22.33 -18.70 -0.14
N ILE A 295 21.58 -17.71 0.38
CA ILE A 295 20.11 -17.75 0.44
C ILE A 295 19.50 -17.55 -0.96
N GLN A 296 20.05 -16.65 -1.78
CA GLN A 296 19.60 -16.45 -3.16
C GLN A 296 20.01 -17.63 -4.03
N ALA A 297 21.22 -18.17 -3.84
CA ALA A 297 21.65 -19.40 -4.50
C ALA A 297 20.71 -20.59 -4.17
N ASN A 298 20.26 -20.70 -2.92
CA ASN A 298 19.26 -21.68 -2.55
C ASN A 298 17.91 -21.44 -3.25
N LEU A 299 17.42 -20.19 -3.34
CA LEU A 299 16.17 -19.87 -4.04
C LEU A 299 16.24 -20.31 -5.51
N TYR A 300 17.35 -19.99 -6.19
CA TYR A 300 17.62 -20.44 -7.54
C TYR A 300 17.59 -21.97 -7.67
N GLN A 301 18.26 -22.69 -6.76
CA GLN A 301 18.30 -24.15 -6.77
C GLN A 301 16.92 -24.79 -6.58
N VAL A 302 16.11 -24.28 -5.65
CA VAL A 302 14.78 -24.85 -5.37
C VAL A 302 13.79 -24.58 -6.50
N LEU A 303 13.84 -23.40 -7.13
CA LEU A 303 13.01 -23.08 -8.30
C LEU A 303 13.43 -23.89 -9.53
N ARG A 304 14.74 -24.03 -9.76
CA ARG A 304 15.27 -24.85 -10.86
C ARG A 304 14.87 -26.32 -10.70
N LYS A 305 14.96 -26.85 -9.48
CA LYS A 305 14.54 -28.23 -9.17
C LYS A 305 13.04 -28.44 -9.41
N ALA A 306 12.22 -27.41 -9.20
CA ALA A 306 10.79 -27.44 -9.48
C ALA A 306 10.43 -27.22 -10.97
N GLY A 307 11.44 -27.06 -11.85
CA GLY A 307 11.22 -26.90 -13.29
C GLY A 307 10.72 -25.51 -13.70
N ILE A 308 10.86 -24.50 -12.83
CA ILE A 308 10.40 -23.14 -13.10
C ILE A 308 11.38 -22.44 -14.05
N PRO A 309 10.94 -21.80 -15.15
CA PRO A 309 11.78 -20.96 -15.98
C PRO A 309 12.40 -19.80 -15.19
N ILE A 310 13.73 -19.62 -15.29
CA ILE A 310 14.47 -18.59 -14.53
C ILE A 310 15.24 -17.66 -15.48
N HIS A 311 14.98 -16.36 -15.35
CA HIS A 311 15.82 -15.29 -15.89
C HIS A 311 16.82 -14.86 -14.82
N ALA A 312 18.03 -15.39 -14.92
CA ALA A 312 19.09 -15.09 -13.96
C ALA A 312 19.94 -13.90 -14.43
N PHE A 313 20.24 -13.00 -13.51
CA PHE A 313 21.15 -11.87 -13.71
C PHE A 313 22.38 -12.07 -12.83
N ARG A 314 23.56 -11.80 -13.38
CA ARG A 314 24.81 -11.83 -12.62
C ARG A 314 25.23 -10.42 -12.25
N LYS A 315 25.86 -10.28 -11.08
CA LYS A 315 26.35 -8.96 -10.63
C LYS A 315 27.40 -8.38 -11.58
N ALA A 316 28.21 -9.25 -12.20
CA ALA A 316 29.26 -8.87 -13.15
C ALA A 316 28.72 -8.30 -14.47
N ASP A 317 27.46 -8.58 -14.81
CA ASP A 317 26.84 -8.13 -16.05
C ASP A 317 26.19 -6.73 -15.90
N GLN A 318 26.26 -6.11 -14.71
CA GLN A 318 25.71 -4.78 -14.47
C GLN A 318 26.54 -3.70 -15.17
N ALA A 319 25.86 -2.72 -15.78
CA ALA A 319 26.51 -1.53 -16.30
C ALA A 319 27.24 -0.75 -15.19
N PRO A 320 28.31 0.01 -15.52
CA PRO A 320 28.95 0.91 -14.57
C PRO A 320 27.94 1.87 -13.93
N LEU A 321 28.02 2.08 -12.61
CA LEU A 321 27.06 2.89 -11.85
C LEU A 321 26.83 4.28 -12.46
N GLU A 322 27.88 4.89 -13.01
CA GLU A 322 27.86 6.21 -13.66
C GLU A 322 26.99 6.26 -14.92
N ALA A 323 26.84 5.12 -15.62
CA ALA A 323 26.03 5.01 -16.83
C ALA A 323 24.54 4.73 -16.52
N VAL A 324 24.22 4.37 -15.28
CA VAL A 324 22.87 4.01 -14.86
C VAL A 324 22.13 5.24 -14.34
N GLY A 325 21.34 5.87 -15.22
CA GLY A 325 20.45 6.98 -14.84
C GLY A 325 19.35 6.54 -13.87
N ARG A 326 18.76 7.47 -13.10
CA ARG A 326 17.68 7.14 -12.15
C ARG A 326 16.41 6.63 -12.87
N PRO A 327 15.69 5.64 -12.32
CA PRO A 327 14.37 5.25 -12.83
C PRO A 327 13.46 6.48 -12.98
N GLY A 328 12.87 6.69 -14.15
CA GLY A 328 11.98 7.82 -14.46
C GLY A 328 12.63 9.06 -15.10
N ALA A 329 13.95 9.23 -15.04
CA ALA A 329 14.62 10.43 -15.58
C ALA A 329 14.52 10.56 -17.13
N ARG A 330 14.41 9.43 -17.85
CA ARG A 330 14.39 9.41 -19.32
C ARG A 330 13.02 9.80 -19.92
N ARG A 331 11.92 9.66 -19.17
CA ARG A 331 10.56 9.96 -19.66
C ARG A 331 10.29 11.46 -19.84
N ARG A 332 11.02 12.34 -19.14
CA ARG A 332 10.91 13.80 -19.30
C ARG A 332 11.60 14.35 -20.55
N ARG A 333 12.49 13.60 -21.22
CA ARG A 333 13.16 14.06 -22.45
C ARG A 333 12.34 13.80 -23.72
N ASN A 334 11.46 12.80 -23.74
CA ASN A 334 10.69 12.44 -24.93
C ASN A 334 9.29 13.07 -24.97
N ALA A 335 8.89 13.83 -23.94
CA ALA A 335 7.66 14.62 -23.93
C ALA A 335 7.90 16.10 -24.29
N ALA A 336 9.14 16.46 -24.63
CA ALA A 336 9.56 17.82 -25.00
C ALA A 336 10.26 17.84 -26.37
N ALA A 337 10.00 16.85 -27.23
CA ALA A 337 10.50 16.77 -28.60
C ALA A 337 9.33 16.56 -29.57
#